data_AF-A0A940KKD6-F1
#
_entry.id   AF-A0A940KKD6-F1
#
_cell.length_a   1.000
_cell.length_b   1.000
_cell.length_c   1.000
_cell.angle_alpha   90.00
_cell.angle_beta   90.00
_cell.angle_gamma   90.00
#
_symmetry.space_group_name_H-M   'P 1'
#
loop_
_entity.id
_entity.type
_entity.pdbx_description
1 polymer ?
#
loop_
_entity_poly.entity_id
_entity_poly.type
_entity_poly.pdbx_seq_one_letter_code
_entity_poly.pdbx_strand_id
1 'polypeptide(L)'
;MYEFQDIKTPTLLIIGTRDRTAIGKNNVKDEAVRATMGQYQLLGKETQKKIPGAQLVELENVGHLPHIEVFERFIEPLKAFLK
;
A
#
# COMPACT_ATOMS: atom_id res chain seq x y z
N MET A 1 -7.46 1.70 11.90
CA MET A 1 -6.62 2.87 11.53
C MET A 1 -7.41 4.12 11.84
N TYR A 2 -7.00 4.83 12.89
CA TYR A 2 -7.75 5.92 13.50
C TYR A 2 -7.21 7.31 13.09
N GLU A 3 -5.90 7.42 12.81
CA GLU A 3 -5.22 8.72 12.68
C GLU A 3 -4.98 9.18 11.23
N PHE A 4 -5.31 8.37 10.23
CA PHE A 4 -5.09 8.72 8.82
C PHE A 4 -5.88 9.95 8.36
N GLN A 5 -7.02 10.21 8.99
CA GLN A 5 -7.84 11.40 8.77
C GLN A 5 -7.16 12.70 9.25
N ASP A 6 -6.15 12.58 10.10
CA ASP A 6 -5.41 13.71 10.68
C ASP A 6 -4.28 14.18 9.76
N ILE A 7 -3.90 13.38 8.75
CA ILE A 7 -2.94 13.78 7.73
C ILE A 7 -3.55 14.91 6.88
N LYS A 8 -2.94 16.10 6.93
CA LYS A 8 -3.39 17.30 6.19
C LYS A 8 -2.52 17.65 4.98
N THR A 9 -1.40 16.97 4.80
CA THR A 9 -0.47 17.20 3.69
C THR A 9 -0.88 16.36 2.47
N PRO A 10 -0.58 16.82 1.24
CA PRO A 10 -0.67 15.97 0.06
C PRO A 10 0.02 14.62 0.32
N THR A 11 -0.65 13.53 -0.05
CA THR A 11 -0.16 12.17 0.21
C THR A 11 -0.30 11.32 -1.04
N LEU A 12 0.78 10.64 -1.42
CA LEU A 12 0.80 9.64 -2.47
C LEU A 12 1.07 8.26 -1.87
N LEU A 13 0.23 7.30 -2.22
CA LEU A 13 0.39 5.88 -1.91
C LEU A 13 0.80 5.14 -3.20
N ILE A 14 1.97 4.52 -3.24
CA ILE A 14 2.39 3.64 -4.34
C ILE A 14 2.46 2.21 -3.79
N ILE A 15 1.57 1.34 -4.25
CA ILE A 15 1.33 0.02 -3.62
C ILE A 15 1.48 -1.11 -4.63
N GLY A 16 2.36 -2.07 -4.36
CA GLY A 16 2.41 -3.34 -5.09
C GLY A 16 1.24 -4.26 -4.69
N THR A 17 0.44 -4.71 -5.66
CA THR A 17 -0.78 -5.49 -5.36
C THR A 17 -0.51 -6.92 -4.89
N ARG A 18 0.71 -7.42 -5.09
CA ARG A 18 1.17 -8.75 -4.64
C ARG A 18 1.83 -8.69 -3.26
N ASP A 19 1.97 -7.51 -2.65
CA ASP A 19 2.51 -7.42 -1.30
C ASP A 19 1.61 -8.19 -0.31
N ARG A 20 2.25 -9.08 0.47
CA ARG A 20 1.65 -9.93 1.51
C ARG A 20 2.22 -9.69 2.90
N THR A 21 2.98 -8.62 3.08
CA THR A 21 3.67 -8.28 4.32
C THR A 21 2.67 -8.10 5.44
N ALA A 22 2.82 -8.86 6.52
CA ALA A 22 2.04 -8.68 7.72
C ALA A 22 2.82 -9.22 8.92
N ILE A 23 3.08 -8.34 9.89
CA ILE A 23 3.86 -8.67 11.08
C ILE A 23 3.13 -9.77 11.88
N GLY A 24 3.88 -10.77 12.34
CA GLY A 24 3.32 -11.86 13.14
C GLY A 24 2.45 -12.86 12.37
N LYS A 25 2.29 -12.73 11.04
CA LYS A 25 1.48 -13.64 10.22
C LYS A 25 1.84 -15.12 10.41
N ASN A 26 3.12 -15.43 10.60
CA ASN A 26 3.59 -16.80 10.83
C ASN A 26 3.16 -17.38 12.19
N ASN A 27 2.77 -16.54 13.15
CA ASN A 27 2.33 -16.96 14.48
C ASN A 27 0.80 -17.14 14.58
N VAL A 28 0.06 -16.78 13.53
CA VAL A 28 -1.40 -16.92 13.50
C VAL A 28 -1.77 -18.37 13.16
N LYS A 29 -2.38 -19.06 14.14
CA LYS A 29 -2.80 -20.47 14.01
C LYS A 29 -4.08 -20.64 13.18
N ASP A 30 -4.98 -19.65 13.22
CA ASP A 30 -6.20 -19.65 12.43
C ASP A 30 -5.89 -19.34 10.97
N GLU A 31 -6.13 -20.30 10.08
CA GLU A 31 -5.82 -20.16 8.66
C GLU A 31 -6.67 -19.12 7.95
N ALA A 32 -7.94 -18.97 8.35
CA ALA A 32 -8.83 -17.98 7.76
C ALA A 32 -8.33 -16.57 8.11
N VAL A 33 -7.97 -16.34 9.37
CA VAL A 33 -7.36 -15.07 9.80
C VAL A 33 -6.04 -14.84 9.06
N ARG A 34 -5.14 -15.82 9.03
CA ARG A 34 -3.84 -15.73 8.34
C ARG A 34 -3.98 -15.40 6.85
N ALA A 35 -5.01 -15.92 6.18
CA ALA A 35 -5.29 -15.67 4.77
C ALA A 35 -5.76 -14.23 4.49
N THR A 36 -6.42 -13.58 5.46
CA THR A 36 -6.84 -12.17 5.35
C THR A 36 -5.72 -11.16 5.56
N MET A 37 -4.58 -11.59 6.11
CA MET A 37 -3.46 -10.69 6.44
C MET A 37 -2.62 -10.30 5.23
N GLY A 38 -2.24 -9.02 5.18
CA GLY A 38 -1.36 -8.47 4.15
C GLY A 38 -2.04 -8.38 2.79
N GLN A 39 -3.31 -8.01 2.74
CA GLN A 39 -4.03 -7.86 1.47
C GLN A 39 -3.88 -6.44 0.91
N TYR A 40 -2.68 -6.10 0.44
CA TYR A 40 -2.36 -4.72 0.01
C TYR A 40 -3.21 -4.21 -1.16
N GLN A 41 -3.76 -5.09 -2.00
CA GLN A 41 -4.75 -4.74 -3.01
C GLN A 41 -6.08 -4.20 -2.44
N LEU A 42 -6.35 -4.46 -1.16
CA LEU A 42 -7.47 -3.90 -0.41
C LEU A 42 -7.00 -2.78 0.52
N LEU A 43 -5.92 -3.02 1.26
CA LEU A 43 -5.40 -2.06 2.25
C LEU A 43 -5.00 -0.72 1.62
N GLY A 44 -4.47 -0.71 0.39
CA GLY A 44 -4.16 0.52 -0.33
C GLY A 44 -5.39 1.40 -0.53
N LYS A 45 -6.50 0.81 -1.00
CA LYS A 45 -7.78 1.49 -1.23
C LYS A 45 -8.41 1.98 0.08
N GLU A 46 -8.40 1.13 1.10
CA GLU A 46 -8.92 1.49 2.42
C GLU A 46 -8.10 2.60 3.11
N THR A 47 -6.79 2.64 2.86
CA THR A 47 -5.91 3.71 3.36
C THR A 47 -6.16 5.01 2.60
N GLN A 48 -6.24 4.95 1.26
CA GLN A 48 -6.53 6.13 0.42
C GLN A 48 -7.84 6.81 0.84
N LYS A 49 -8.91 6.05 1.05
CA LYS A 49 -10.22 6.58 1.48
C LYS A 49 -10.17 7.31 2.82
N LYS A 50 -9.20 6.97 3.68
CA LYS A 50 -9.06 7.54 5.03
C LYS A 50 -8.16 8.76 5.09
N ILE A 51 -7.30 8.96 4.10
CA ILE A 51 -6.42 10.13 4.00
C ILE A 51 -7.07 11.14 3.04
N PRO A 52 -7.57 12.28 3.53
CA PRO A 52 -8.23 13.27 2.68
C PRO A 52 -7.32 13.74 1.53
N GLY A 53 -7.79 13.60 0.29
CA GLY A 53 -7.04 14.02 -0.89
C GLY A 53 -5.87 13.12 -1.29
N ALA A 54 -5.72 11.93 -0.69
CA ALA A 54 -4.65 11.01 -1.08
C ALA A 54 -4.82 10.45 -2.50
N GLN A 55 -3.70 10.39 -3.19
CA GLN A 55 -3.55 9.70 -4.47
C GLN A 55 -3.11 8.26 -4.23
N LEU A 56 -3.61 7.32 -5.05
CA LEU A 56 -3.22 5.91 -5.00
C LEU A 56 -2.76 5.47 -6.40
N VAL A 57 -1.57 4.89 -6.45
CA VAL A 57 -1.03 4.21 -7.63
C VAL A 57 -0.83 2.75 -7.28
N GLU A 58 -1.65 1.89 -7.88
CA GLU A 58 -1.54 0.43 -7.73
C GLU A 58 -0.59 -0.12 -8.81
N LEU A 59 0.43 -0.85 -8.37
CA LEU A 59 1.38 -1.54 -9.22
C LEU A 59 0.99 -3.01 -9.31
N GLU A 60 0.30 -3.36 -10.40
CA GLU A 60 -0.14 -4.72 -10.65
C GLU A 60 1.03 -5.71 -10.70
N ASN A 61 0.85 -6.83 -9.99
CA ASN A 61 1.76 -7.98 -9.89
C ASN A 61 3.15 -7.65 -9.28
N VAL A 62 3.23 -6.58 -8.49
CA VAL A 62 4.46 -6.12 -7.83
C VAL A 62 4.38 -6.40 -6.32
N GLY A 63 5.49 -6.83 -5.74
CA GLY A 63 5.62 -7.12 -4.31
C GLY A 63 5.87 -5.88 -3.44
N HIS A 64 6.51 -6.12 -2.29
CA HIS A 64 6.73 -5.11 -1.25
C HIS A 64 7.72 -3.99 -1.65
N LEU A 65 8.62 -4.26 -2.60
CA LEU A 65 9.73 -3.36 -2.95
C LEU A 65 9.61 -2.85 -4.39
N PRO A 66 8.59 -2.04 -4.71
CA PRO A 66 8.35 -1.57 -6.08
C PRO A 66 9.50 -0.71 -6.63
N HIS A 67 10.20 0.02 -5.77
CA HIS A 67 11.37 0.82 -6.11
C HIS A 67 12.59 -0.02 -6.51
N ILE A 68 12.57 -1.34 -6.30
CA ILE A 68 13.60 -2.27 -6.77
C ILE A 68 13.06 -3.11 -7.93
N GLU A 69 11.89 -3.72 -7.77
CA GLU A 69 11.30 -4.66 -8.73
C GLU A 69 10.91 -3.99 -10.06
N VAL A 70 10.37 -2.77 -9.99
CA VAL A 70 9.83 -2.03 -11.14
C VAL A 70 10.13 -0.54 -11.03
N PHE A 71 11.41 -0.19 -10.91
CA PHE A 71 11.86 1.18 -10.64
C PHE A 71 11.18 2.24 -11.53
N GLU A 72 11.07 2.02 -12.84
CA GLU A 72 10.43 2.97 -13.76
C GLU A 72 8.96 3.24 -13.40
N ARG A 73 8.19 2.18 -13.13
CA ARG A 73 6.77 2.29 -12.72
C ARG A 73 6.60 2.96 -11.34
N PHE A 74 7.64 2.93 -10.50
CA PHE A 74 7.66 3.60 -9.20
C PHE A 74 8.08 5.07 -9.31
N ILE A 75 9.14 5.38 -10.07
CA ILE A 75 9.74 6.71 -10.10
C ILE A 75 8.91 7.72 -10.88
N GLU A 76 8.18 7.30 -11.91
CA GLU A 76 7.29 8.16 -12.70
C GLU A 76 6.21 8.86 -11.85
N PRO A 77 5.33 8.13 -11.12
CA PRO A 77 4.32 8.77 -10.29
C PRO A 77 4.93 9.55 -9.12
N LEU A 78 6.06 9.10 -8.56
CA LEU A 78 6.76 9.83 -7.51
C LEU A 78 7.24 11.20 -8.00
N LYS A 79 7.90 11.26 -9.16
CA LYS A 79 8.35 12.52 -9.75
C LYS A 79 7.18 13.42 -10.13
N ALA A 80 6.07 12.86 -10.62
CA ALA A 80 4.88 13.64 -10.95
C ALA A 80 4.24 14.30 -9.72
N PHE A 81 4.25 13.62 -8.58
CA PHE A 81 3.69 14.11 -7.32
C PHE A 81 4.54 15.16 -6.61
N LEU A 82 5.87 15.14 -6.81
CA LEU A 82 6.81 16.09 -6.19
C LEU A 82 6.96 17.42 -6.95
N LYS A 83 6.38 17.53 -8.15
CA LYS A 83 6.37 18.76 -8.95
C LYS A 83 5.24 19.68 -8.50
#